data_AF-A0A165AIN6-F1
#
_entry.id   AF-A0A165AIN6-F1
#
_cell.length_a   1.000
_cell.length_b   1.000
_cell.length_c   1.000
_cell.angle_alpha   90.00
_cell.angle_beta   90.00
_cell.angle_gamma   90.00
#
_symmetry.space_group_name_H-M   'P 1'
#
loop_
_entity.id
_entity.type
_entity.pdbx_description
1 polymer ?
#
loop_
_entity_poly.entity_id
_entity_poly.type
_entity_poly.pdbx_seq_one_letter_code
_entity_poly.pdbx_strand_id
1 'polypeptide(L)'
;MIGALLVFAAFLLLLLVSLSTPIAKSIDLFSLHATVASSVLGSGIRAVATFGVWGYCTSTTESVVGVQRTSGRKCTKPHLGYDFSNDVASIFDLENDQSAINHAITAALVLHPIACALAFLALLFALARLRSPAHRLLHVAALVLVVLAALLATVVFLIDVIFVALARSKLKTVSHGDLIVSYGNAVWMALGAAIALWVASVAICAGLCGCHRPRKSARY
;
A
#
# COMPACT_ATOMS: atom_id res chain seq x y z
N MET A 1 -8.19 -13.74 -21.06
CA MET A 1 -7.75 -14.54 -19.90
C MET A 1 -6.65 -13.83 -19.12
N ILE A 2 -5.50 -13.49 -19.74
CA ILE A 2 -4.41 -12.72 -19.10
C ILE A 2 -4.93 -11.47 -18.36
N GLY A 3 -5.70 -10.59 -19.02
CA GLY A 3 -6.18 -9.35 -18.39
C GLY A 3 -7.01 -9.58 -17.12
N ALA A 4 -7.85 -10.61 -17.06
CA ALA A 4 -8.65 -10.91 -15.87
C ALA A 4 -7.78 -11.41 -14.70
N LEU A 5 -6.73 -12.19 -14.98
CA LEU A 5 -5.78 -12.65 -13.96
C LEU A 5 -4.97 -11.48 -13.38
N LEU A 6 -4.54 -10.54 -14.23
CA LEU A 6 -3.84 -9.34 -13.75
C LEU A 6 -4.75 -8.43 -12.92
N VAL A 7 -6.00 -8.23 -13.32
CA VAL A 7 -6.97 -7.46 -12.52
C VAL A 7 -7.25 -8.17 -11.19
N PHE A 8 -7.35 -9.50 -11.18
CA PHE A 8 -7.51 -10.27 -9.94
C PHE A 8 -6.31 -10.10 -9.00
N ALA A 9 -5.08 -10.24 -9.53
CA ALA A 9 -3.86 -10.04 -8.76
C ALA A 9 -3.76 -8.60 -8.23
N ALA A 10 -4.08 -7.59 -9.05
CA ALA A 10 -4.09 -6.20 -8.64
C ALA A 10 -5.15 -5.91 -7.57
N PHE A 11 -6.35 -6.50 -7.70
CA PHE A 11 -7.39 -6.42 -6.68
C PHE A 11 -6.91 -7.00 -5.35
N LEU A 12 -6.27 -8.18 -5.36
CA LEU A 12 -5.71 -8.75 -4.14
C LEU A 12 -4.65 -7.83 -3.53
N LEU A 13 -3.74 -7.27 -4.32
CA LEU A 13 -2.73 -6.33 -3.81
C LEU A 13 -3.38 -5.07 -3.22
N LEU A 14 -4.34 -4.45 -3.90
CA LEU A 14 -5.05 -3.27 -3.39
C LEU A 14 -5.87 -3.61 -2.13
N LEU A 15 -6.47 -4.79 -2.07
CA LEU A 15 -7.18 -5.29 -0.91
C LEU A 15 -6.22 -5.54 0.25
N LEU A 16 -5.04 -6.12 0.00
CA LEU A 16 -4.00 -6.29 1.01
C LEU A 16 -3.49 -4.95 1.52
N VAL A 17 -3.31 -3.94 0.66
CA VAL A 17 -2.92 -2.59 1.09
C VAL A 17 -4.07 -1.95 1.90
N SER A 18 -5.31 -2.11 1.46
CA SER A 18 -6.51 -1.59 2.13
C SER A 18 -6.88 -2.34 3.41
N LEU A 19 -6.42 -3.58 3.60
CA LEU A 19 -6.59 -4.44 4.79
C LEU A 19 -5.32 -4.59 5.62
N SER A 20 -4.19 -4.02 5.18
CA SER A 20 -3.05 -3.73 6.06
C SER A 20 -3.43 -2.75 7.17
N THR A 21 -4.67 -2.26 7.10
CA THR A 21 -5.30 -1.31 7.99
C THR A 21 -5.69 -1.88 9.37
N PRO A 22 -6.00 -3.19 9.56
CA PRO A 22 -6.12 -3.71 10.94
C PRO A 22 -5.46 -5.08 11.20
N ILE A 23 -5.02 -5.84 10.18
CA ILE A 23 -4.89 -7.30 10.30
C ILE A 23 -3.47 -7.85 10.07
N ALA A 24 -2.61 -7.18 9.30
CA ALA A 24 -1.33 -7.76 8.92
C ALA A 24 -0.18 -7.37 9.86
N LYS A 25 0.16 -8.24 10.82
CA LYS A 25 1.38 -8.15 11.67
C LYS A 25 2.71 -8.23 10.87
N SER A 26 2.64 -8.44 9.55
CA SER A 26 3.77 -8.73 8.65
C SER A 26 3.88 -7.79 7.45
N ILE A 27 2.98 -6.83 7.27
CA ILE A 27 3.04 -5.86 6.17
C ILE A 27 3.16 -4.48 6.80
N ASP A 28 4.40 -4.09 7.06
CA ASP A 28 4.70 -2.80 7.67
C ASP A 28 4.74 -1.72 6.58
N LEU A 29 4.26 -0.49 6.88
CA LEU A 29 4.48 0.68 6.01
C LEU A 29 5.91 1.19 6.15
N PHE A 30 6.37 1.17 7.39
CA PHE A 30 7.63 1.74 7.76
C PHE A 30 8.09 1.15 9.09
N SER A 31 9.39 0.82 9.20
CA SER A 31 9.99 0.28 10.41
C SER A 31 11.11 1.19 10.90
N LEU A 32 11.02 1.56 12.18
CA LEU A 32 12.08 2.22 12.93
C LEU A 32 12.88 1.18 13.70
N HIS A 33 14.19 1.21 13.51
CA HIS A 33 15.13 0.47 14.33
C HIS A 33 15.92 1.45 15.18
N ALA A 34 15.78 1.36 16.49
CA ALA A 34 16.61 2.05 17.47
C ALA A 34 17.50 1.01 18.14
N THR A 35 18.82 1.19 18.05
CA THR A 35 19.80 0.30 18.67
C THR A 35 20.63 1.07 19.67
N VAL A 36 20.33 0.91 20.96
CA VAL A 36 21.18 1.43 22.03
C VAL A 36 22.13 0.31 22.47
N ALA A 37 23.40 0.43 22.08
CA ALA A 37 24.46 -0.49 22.47
C ALA A 37 25.29 0.15 23.59
N SER A 38 25.22 -0.41 24.80
CA SER A 38 26.06 0.04 25.91
C SER A 38 27.35 -0.78 25.93
N SER A 39 28.46 -0.16 25.52
CA SER A 39 29.79 -0.77 25.40
C SER A 39 30.40 -1.25 26.74
N VAL A 40 29.82 -0.87 27.87
CA VAL A 40 30.38 -1.12 29.21
C VAL A 40 30.02 -2.50 29.77
N LEU A 41 28.96 -3.16 29.28
CA LEU A 41 28.45 -4.43 29.84
C LEU A 41 28.07 -5.50 28.81
N GLY A 42 28.35 -5.28 27.51
CA GLY A 42 27.88 -6.20 26.44
C GLY A 42 26.35 -6.31 26.38
N SER A 43 25.64 -5.35 26.97
CA SER A 43 24.19 -5.26 27.00
C SER A 43 23.71 -4.32 25.91
N GLY A 44 22.86 -4.81 25.01
CA GLY A 44 22.27 -4.01 23.94
C GLY A 44 20.75 -4.10 24.00
N ILE A 45 20.07 -2.97 23.89
CA ILE A 45 18.61 -2.93 23.75
C ILE A 45 18.32 -2.52 22.30
N ARG A 46 17.66 -3.41 21.55
CA ARG A 46 17.15 -3.09 20.22
C ARG A 46 15.64 -2.91 20.33
N ALA A 47 15.18 -1.69 20.10
CA ALA A 47 13.76 -1.37 20.00
C ALA A 47 13.38 -1.25 18.53
N VAL A 48 12.35 -2.01 18.13
CA VAL A 48 11.78 -1.95 16.79
C VAL A 48 10.35 -1.42 16.91
N ALA A 49 10.07 -0.32 16.22
CA ALA A 49 8.73 0.22 16.11
C ALA A 49 8.27 0.13 14.66
N THR A 50 7.24 -0.67 14.43
CA THR A 50 6.63 -0.86 13.11
C THR A 50 5.36 -0.02 13.04
N PHE A 51 5.30 0.87 12.06
CA PHE A 51 4.13 1.73 11.82
C PHE A 51 3.32 1.16 10.67
N GLY A 52 2.04 0.94 10.93
CA GLY A 52 1.02 0.69 9.92
C GLY A 52 0.18 1.95 9.69
N VAL A 53 -0.80 1.87 8.79
CA VAL A 53 -1.64 3.03 8.44
C VAL A 53 -2.57 3.46 9.58
N TRP A 54 -2.98 2.57 10.49
CA TRP A 54 -4.01 2.83 11.53
C TRP A 54 -3.50 2.71 12.96
N GLY A 55 -2.20 2.48 13.11
CA GLY A 55 -1.56 2.30 14.41
C GLY A 55 -0.11 1.86 14.27
N TYR A 56 0.53 1.69 15.41
CA TYR A 56 1.90 1.22 15.49
C TYR A 56 2.02 0.08 16.50
N CYS A 57 3.00 -0.78 16.28
CA CYS A 57 3.40 -1.80 17.23
C CYS A 57 4.85 -1.58 17.61
N THR A 58 5.15 -1.74 18.89
CA THR A 58 6.52 -1.71 19.41
C THR A 58 6.93 -3.10 19.87
N SER A 59 8.20 -3.42 19.67
CA SER A 59 8.82 -4.66 20.14
C SER A 59 10.21 -4.30 20.66
N THR A 60 10.48 -4.63 21.91
CA THR A 60 11.80 -4.44 22.51
C THR A 60 12.47 -5.80 22.65
N THR A 61 13.72 -5.85 22.21
CA THR A 61 14.57 -7.03 22.36
C THR A 61 15.80 -6.61 23.16
N GLU A 62 15.89 -7.16 24.37
CA GLU A 62 16.97 -6.89 25.30
C GLU A 62 17.97 -8.04 25.19
N SER A 63 19.24 -7.70 25.00
CA SER A 63 20.34 -8.67 25.00
C SER A 63 21.25 -8.32 26.17
N VAL A 64 21.40 -9.24 27.13
CA VAL A 64 22.29 -9.10 28.29
C VAL A 64 23.12 -10.38 28.40
N VAL A 65 24.45 -10.26 28.28
CA VAL A 65 25.42 -11.36 28.43
C VAL A 65 25.01 -12.63 27.66
N GLY A 66 24.77 -12.50 26.35
CA GLY A 66 24.42 -13.62 25.46
C GLY A 66 22.98 -14.16 25.60
N VAL A 67 22.18 -13.65 26.53
CA VAL A 67 20.77 -14.03 26.69
C VAL A 67 19.88 -12.97 26.04
N GLN A 68 19.08 -13.38 25.04
CA GLN A 68 18.11 -12.53 24.35
C GLN A 68 16.72 -12.69 24.97
N ARG A 69 16.16 -11.59 25.48
CA ARG A 69 14.76 -11.51 25.93
C ARG A 69 13.97 -10.62 24.99
N THR A 70 13.03 -11.21 24.26
CA THR A 70 12.10 -10.48 23.42
C THR A 70 10.83 -10.19 24.21
N SER A 71 10.56 -8.91 24.50
CA SER A 71 9.26 -8.52 25.05
C SER A 71 8.20 -8.65 23.96
N GLY A 72 7.03 -9.22 24.31
CA GLY A 72 5.94 -9.45 23.37
C GLY A 72 5.49 -8.16 22.67
N ARG A 73 5.19 -8.26 21.37
CA ARG A 73 4.79 -7.13 20.51
C ARG A 73 3.51 -6.48 21.05
N LYS A 74 3.62 -5.24 21.54
CA LYS A 74 2.49 -4.43 22.00
C LYS A 74 2.01 -3.54 20.87
N CYS A 75 0.73 -3.60 20.55
CA CYS A 75 0.13 -2.84 19.46
C CYS A 75 -0.93 -1.87 19.98
N THR A 76 -0.94 -0.67 19.42
CA THR A 76 -2.00 0.31 19.63
C THR A 76 -3.30 -0.15 18.95
N LYS A 77 -4.45 0.24 19.52
CA LYS A 77 -5.76 -0.01 18.91
C LYS A 77 -5.87 0.76 17.58
N PRO A 78 -6.49 0.17 16.54
CA PRO A 78 -6.69 0.88 15.28
C PRO A 78 -7.57 2.10 15.52
N HIS A 79 -7.10 3.28 15.13
CA HIS A 79 -7.86 4.54 15.20
C HIS A 79 -7.83 5.24 13.84
N LEU A 80 -8.95 5.88 13.52
CA LEU A 80 -9.14 6.65 12.29
C LEU A 80 -8.59 8.07 12.50
N GLY A 81 -7.57 8.40 11.72
CA GLY A 81 -6.88 9.67 11.84
C GLY A 81 -5.84 9.63 12.95
N TYR A 82 -4.62 10.05 12.62
CA TYR A 82 -3.73 10.54 13.66
C TYR A 82 -4.35 11.86 14.12
N ASP A 83 -4.88 11.88 15.34
CA ASP A 83 -5.03 13.15 16.04
C ASP A 83 -3.60 13.65 16.28
N PHE A 84 -3.09 14.46 15.36
CA PHE A 84 -1.89 15.25 15.60
C PHE A 84 -2.26 16.39 16.55
N SER A 85 -2.89 16.05 17.68
CA SER A 85 -3.29 17.00 18.71
C SER A 85 -2.03 17.39 19.47
N ASN A 86 -1.48 18.54 19.06
CA ASN A 86 -0.56 19.45 19.75
C ASN A 86 0.79 18.92 20.29
N ASP A 87 0.91 17.68 20.74
CA ASP A 87 2.15 17.15 21.33
C ASP A 87 3.21 16.77 20.29
N VAL A 88 2.77 16.52 19.04
CA VAL A 88 3.64 16.35 17.88
C VAL A 88 3.77 17.64 17.07
N ALA A 89 2.87 18.62 17.23
CA ALA A 89 2.93 19.90 16.51
C ALA A 89 4.20 20.71 16.84
N SER A 90 4.71 20.58 18.06
CA SER A 90 5.98 21.19 18.50
C SER A 90 7.23 20.52 17.91
N ILE A 91 7.11 19.29 17.42
CA ILE A 91 8.21 18.55 16.77
C ILE A 91 8.22 18.82 15.26
N PHE A 92 7.06 19.13 14.67
CA PHE A 92 6.90 19.26 13.23
C PHE A 92 7.14 20.67 12.66
N ASP A 93 7.21 21.73 13.47
CA ASP A 93 7.55 23.13 13.11
C ASP A 93 7.05 23.54 11.71
N LEU A 94 5.75 23.31 11.46
CA LEU A 94 5.09 23.58 10.19
C LEU A 94 3.67 24.07 10.46
N GLU A 95 3.56 25.28 11.03
CA GLU A 95 2.27 25.98 11.17
C GLU A 95 1.56 26.23 9.83
N ASN A 96 2.24 26.10 8.68
CA ASN A 96 1.65 26.38 7.36
C ASN A 96 1.13 25.14 6.59
N ASP A 97 1.63 23.92 6.86
CA ASP A 97 1.40 22.75 5.99
C ASP A 97 0.75 21.53 6.71
N GLN A 98 0.40 21.65 7.99
CA GLN A 98 -0.27 20.59 8.76
C GLN A 98 -1.63 20.19 8.17
N SER A 99 -2.39 21.16 7.63
CA SER A 99 -3.69 20.91 7.01
C SER A 99 -3.55 20.06 5.74
N ALA A 100 -2.52 20.30 4.94
CA ALA A 100 -2.28 19.58 3.69
C ALA A 100 -1.89 18.11 3.94
N ILE A 101 -1.09 17.83 4.97
CA ILE A 101 -0.66 16.48 5.32
C ILE A 101 -1.85 15.67 5.88
N ASN A 102 -2.61 16.25 6.81
CA ASN A 102 -3.77 15.58 7.39
C ASN A 102 -4.84 15.31 6.33
N HIS A 103 -5.03 16.26 5.41
CA HIS A 103 -5.94 16.10 4.28
C HIS A 103 -5.42 15.03 3.29
N ALA A 104 -4.13 14.97 3.01
CA ALA A 104 -3.54 13.94 2.15
C ALA A 104 -3.67 12.53 2.74
N ILE A 105 -3.47 12.38 4.06
CA ILE A 105 -3.61 11.09 4.76
C ILE A 105 -5.06 10.63 4.77
N THR A 106 -5.99 11.50 5.16
CA THR A 106 -7.42 11.19 5.17
C THR A 106 -7.94 10.91 3.75
N ALA A 107 -7.49 11.67 2.75
CA ALA A 107 -7.77 11.40 1.35
C ALA A 107 -7.23 10.03 0.93
N ALA A 108 -5.97 9.69 1.24
CA ALA A 108 -5.39 8.38 0.92
C ALA A 108 -6.18 7.23 1.53
N LEU A 109 -6.60 7.36 2.80
CA LEU A 109 -7.37 6.33 3.52
C LEU A 109 -8.70 6.03 2.81
N VAL A 110 -9.35 7.03 2.23
CA VAL A 110 -10.65 6.88 1.55
C VAL A 110 -10.46 6.43 0.09
N LEU A 111 -9.40 6.90 -0.58
CA LEU A 111 -9.15 6.63 -1.99
C LEU A 111 -8.72 5.17 -2.25
N HIS A 112 -8.04 4.53 -1.30
CA HIS A 112 -7.64 3.13 -1.36
C HIS A 112 -8.83 2.15 -1.50
N PRO A 113 -9.83 2.15 -0.58
CA PRO A 113 -11.04 1.36 -0.72
C PRO A 113 -11.80 1.62 -2.02
N ILE A 114 -11.86 2.88 -2.47
CA ILE A 114 -12.53 3.24 -3.73
C ILE A 114 -11.81 2.60 -4.93
N ALA A 115 -10.48 2.71 -4.99
CA ALA A 115 -9.68 2.06 -6.03
C ALA A 115 -9.86 0.53 -6.02
N CYS A 116 -9.88 -0.07 -4.83
CA CYS A 116 -10.13 -1.50 -4.63
C CYS A 116 -11.53 -1.92 -5.12
N ALA A 117 -12.57 -1.15 -4.79
CA ALA A 117 -13.94 -1.40 -5.23
C ALA A 117 -14.07 -1.32 -6.77
N LEU A 118 -13.42 -0.35 -7.40
CA LEU A 118 -13.39 -0.25 -8.87
C LEU A 118 -12.63 -1.42 -9.52
N ALA A 119 -11.51 -1.84 -8.94
CA ALA A 119 -10.77 -3.02 -9.43
C ALA A 119 -11.60 -4.31 -9.29
N PHE A 120 -12.36 -4.45 -8.21
CA PHE A 120 -13.31 -5.56 -8.02
C PHE A 120 -14.45 -5.52 -9.05
N LEU A 121 -15.02 -4.35 -9.30
CA LEU A 121 -16.06 -4.19 -10.31
C LEU A 121 -15.51 -4.55 -11.70
N ALA A 122 -14.32 -4.05 -12.04
CA ALA A 122 -13.63 -4.38 -13.28
C ALA A 122 -13.40 -5.89 -13.43
N LEU A 123 -13.05 -6.60 -12.35
CA LEU A 123 -12.92 -8.05 -12.32
C LEU A 123 -14.26 -8.74 -12.63
N LEU A 124 -15.36 -8.32 -12.01
CA LEU A 124 -16.69 -8.90 -12.28
C LEU A 124 -17.08 -8.76 -13.75
N PHE A 125 -16.86 -7.60 -14.36
CA PHE A 125 -17.12 -7.40 -15.80
C PHE A 125 -16.17 -8.25 -16.66
N ALA A 126 -14.90 -8.38 -16.27
CA ALA A 126 -13.94 -9.25 -16.97
C ALA A 126 -14.32 -10.74 -16.89
N LEU A 127 -14.87 -11.22 -15.78
CA LEU A 127 -15.38 -12.59 -15.60
C LEU A 127 -16.70 -12.81 -16.35
N ALA A 128 -17.61 -11.83 -16.30
CA ALA A 128 -18.87 -11.89 -17.04
C ALA A 128 -18.64 -11.99 -18.57
N ARG A 129 -17.63 -11.29 -19.08
CA ARG A 129 -17.16 -11.44 -20.47
C ARG A 129 -16.70 -12.87 -20.78
N LEU A 130 -16.05 -13.55 -19.82
CA LEU A 130 -15.54 -14.91 -20.02
C LEU A 130 -16.69 -15.93 -20.19
N ARG A 131 -17.84 -15.69 -19.54
CA ARG A 131 -19.06 -16.50 -19.74
C ARG A 131 -19.81 -16.14 -21.02
N SER A 132 -19.90 -14.85 -21.37
CA SER A 132 -20.67 -14.38 -22.52
C SER A 132 -19.82 -13.49 -23.44
N PRO A 133 -19.05 -14.07 -24.38
CA PRO A 133 -18.16 -13.32 -25.26
C PRO A 133 -18.88 -12.46 -26.32
N ALA A 134 -20.20 -12.60 -26.48
CA ALA A 134 -20.97 -11.93 -27.51
C ALA A 134 -21.22 -10.42 -27.25
N HIS A 135 -21.12 -9.97 -26.00
CA HIS A 135 -21.51 -8.60 -25.63
C HIS A 135 -20.31 -7.63 -25.67
N ARG A 136 -20.18 -6.88 -26.77
CA ARG A 136 -19.21 -5.78 -26.90
C ARG A 136 -19.30 -4.74 -25.78
N LEU A 137 -20.51 -4.47 -25.28
CA LEU A 137 -20.77 -3.56 -24.16
C LEU A 137 -20.00 -3.94 -22.88
N LEU A 138 -19.95 -5.24 -22.54
CA LEU A 138 -19.23 -5.73 -21.36
C LEU A 138 -17.72 -5.52 -21.49
N HIS A 139 -17.18 -5.60 -22.71
CA HIS A 139 -15.76 -5.40 -22.95
C HIS A 139 -15.37 -3.92 -22.81
N VAL A 140 -16.18 -3.01 -23.35
CA VAL A 140 -15.98 -1.56 -23.18
C VAL A 140 -16.13 -1.16 -21.70
N ALA A 141 -17.16 -1.66 -21.01
CA ALA A 141 -17.36 -1.40 -19.59
C ALA A 141 -16.17 -1.88 -18.73
N ALA A 142 -15.68 -3.10 -18.97
CA ALA A 142 -14.49 -3.62 -18.29
C ALA A 142 -13.25 -2.75 -18.55
N LEU A 143 -13.05 -2.28 -19.78
CA LEU A 143 -11.93 -1.41 -20.14
C LEU A 143 -11.99 -0.08 -19.36
N VAL A 144 -13.14 0.59 -19.37
CA VAL A 144 -13.33 1.87 -18.68
C VAL A 144 -13.08 1.73 -17.19
N LEU A 145 -13.61 0.67 -16.57
CA LEU A 145 -13.42 0.42 -15.13
C LEU A 145 -11.96 0.12 -14.78
N VAL A 146 -11.24 -0.69 -15.58
CA VAL A 146 -9.81 -0.95 -15.35
C VAL A 146 -8.98 0.32 -15.49
N VAL A 147 -9.25 1.16 -16.49
CA VAL A 147 -8.52 2.43 -16.69
C VAL A 147 -8.78 3.38 -15.53
N LEU A 148 -10.04 3.51 -15.08
CA LEU A 148 -10.38 4.36 -13.94
C LEU A 148 -9.72 3.85 -12.65
N ALA A 149 -9.74 2.53 -12.42
CA ALA A 149 -9.04 1.91 -11.29
C ALA A 149 -7.52 2.14 -11.36
N ALA A 150 -6.91 2.04 -12.56
CA ALA A 150 -5.49 2.31 -12.77
C ALA A 150 -5.13 3.76 -12.43
N LEU A 151 -5.93 4.73 -12.89
CA LEU A 151 -5.73 6.14 -12.59
C LEU A 151 -5.82 6.41 -11.08
N LEU A 152 -6.86 5.91 -10.41
CA LEU A 152 -6.96 6.07 -8.95
C LEU A 152 -5.81 5.40 -8.22
N ALA A 153 -5.41 4.18 -8.62
CA ALA A 153 -4.27 3.49 -8.03
C ALA A 153 -2.96 4.29 -8.20
N THR A 154 -2.76 4.98 -9.33
CA THR A 154 -1.59 5.85 -9.50
C THR A 154 -1.63 7.08 -8.61
N VAL A 155 -2.80 7.72 -8.45
CA VAL A 155 -2.98 8.87 -7.53
C VAL A 155 -2.69 8.44 -6.10
N VAL A 156 -3.24 7.31 -5.69
CA VAL A 156 -3.00 6.70 -4.37
C VAL A 156 -1.51 6.45 -4.14
N PHE A 157 -0.83 5.79 -5.09
CA PHE A 157 0.59 5.51 -5.00
C PHE A 157 1.44 6.79 -4.85
N LEU A 158 1.09 7.87 -5.57
CA LEU A 158 1.77 9.16 -5.42
C LEU A 158 1.61 9.73 -4.01
N ILE A 159 0.39 9.65 -3.45
CA ILE A 159 0.14 10.13 -2.08
C ILE A 159 0.95 9.32 -1.07
N ASP A 160 1.04 7.99 -1.22
CA ASP A 160 1.83 7.13 -0.35
C ASP A 160 3.33 7.48 -0.39
N VAL A 161 3.88 7.73 -1.59
CA VAL A 161 5.29 8.14 -1.75
C VAL A 161 5.55 9.50 -1.09
N ILE A 162 4.67 10.47 -1.29
CA ILE A 162 4.77 11.80 -0.68
C ILE A 162 4.75 11.67 0.86
N PHE A 163 3.82 10.88 1.39
CA PHE A 163 3.71 10.65 2.83
C PHE A 163 4.99 10.05 3.41
N VAL A 164 5.56 9.02 2.78
CA VAL A 164 6.81 8.41 3.23
C VAL A 164 7.98 9.39 3.12
N ALA A 165 8.06 10.20 2.06
CA ALA A 165 9.11 11.21 1.93
C ALA A 165 9.07 12.25 3.04
N LEU A 166 7.87 12.73 3.41
CA LEU A 166 7.67 13.66 4.53
C LEU A 166 7.98 13.02 5.88
N ALA A 167 7.57 11.77 6.10
CA ALA A 167 7.91 11.05 7.32
C ALA A 167 9.43 10.92 7.49
N ARG A 168 10.15 10.60 6.41
CA ARG A 168 11.61 10.47 6.42
C ARG A 168 12.34 11.78 6.68
N SER A 169 11.92 12.88 6.03
CA SER A 169 12.58 14.17 6.20
C SER A 169 12.51 14.65 7.65
N LYS A 170 11.41 14.36 8.34
CA LYS A 170 11.17 14.76 9.74
C LYS A 170 11.83 13.82 10.75
N LEU A 171 11.90 12.51 10.48
CA LEU A 171 12.67 11.59 11.33
C LEU A 171 14.17 11.92 11.34
N LYS A 172 14.70 12.41 10.20
CA LYS A 172 16.09 12.84 10.09
C LYS A 172 16.41 14.07 10.95
N THR A 173 15.46 15.00 11.11
CA THR A 173 15.66 16.22 11.91
C THR A 173 15.57 15.97 13.42
N VAL A 174 14.73 15.02 13.85
CA VAL A 174 14.55 14.72 15.29
C VAL A 174 15.65 13.80 15.83
N SER A 175 16.15 12.88 15.00
CA SER A 175 16.99 11.78 15.49
C SER A 175 18.49 12.04 15.55
N HIS A 176 19.01 13.18 15.05
CA HIS A 176 20.47 13.41 14.95
C HIS A 176 21.28 12.21 14.35
N GLY A 177 20.64 11.37 13.52
CA GLY A 177 21.30 10.28 12.78
C GLY A 177 21.24 8.87 13.39
N ASP A 178 20.62 8.61 14.54
CA ASP A 178 20.67 7.28 15.21
C ASP A 178 19.48 6.34 14.95
N LEU A 179 18.46 6.78 14.19
CA LEU A 179 17.30 5.98 13.82
C LEU A 179 17.43 5.50 12.36
N ILE A 180 17.49 4.19 12.14
CA ILE A 180 17.49 3.60 10.80
C ILE A 180 16.04 3.39 10.35
N VAL A 181 15.75 3.97 9.19
CA VAL A 181 14.42 4.20 8.63
C VAL A 181 14.26 3.32 7.38
N SER A 182 13.54 2.19 7.48
CA SER A 182 13.38 1.23 6.38
C SER A 182 12.03 1.33 5.67
N TYR A 183 12.02 1.30 4.32
CA TYR A 183 10.78 1.24 3.53
C TYR A 183 10.03 -0.06 3.82
N GLY A 184 8.73 0.05 4.07
CA GLY A 184 7.88 -1.12 4.25
C GLY A 184 7.37 -1.70 2.93
N ASN A 185 6.94 -2.96 2.97
CA ASN A 185 6.51 -3.72 1.80
C ASN A 185 5.24 -3.15 1.15
N ALA A 186 4.44 -2.38 1.90
CA ALA A 186 3.18 -1.81 1.41
C ALA A 186 3.36 -0.91 0.17
N VAL A 187 4.40 -0.07 0.14
CA VAL A 187 4.68 0.83 -0.99
C VAL A 187 4.98 0.04 -2.26
N TRP A 188 5.75 -1.05 -2.14
CA TRP A 188 6.06 -1.95 -3.25
C TRP A 188 4.83 -2.71 -3.74
N MET A 189 3.92 -3.08 -2.85
CA MET A 189 2.65 -3.71 -3.23
C MET A 189 1.71 -2.75 -3.96
N ALA A 190 1.63 -1.49 -3.52
CA ALA A 190 0.87 -0.44 -4.21
C ALA A 190 1.42 -0.17 -5.63
N LEU A 191 2.75 -0.09 -5.76
CA LEU A 191 3.41 0.04 -7.07
C LEU A 191 3.09 -1.17 -7.97
N GLY A 192 3.22 -2.39 -7.43
CA GLY A 192 2.93 -3.61 -8.16
C GLY A 192 1.47 -3.67 -8.65
N ALA A 193 0.53 -3.22 -7.82
CA ALA A 193 -0.88 -3.14 -8.18
C ALA A 193 -1.14 -2.13 -9.31
N ALA A 194 -0.56 -0.92 -9.21
CA ALA A 194 -0.70 0.10 -10.24
C ALA A 194 -0.15 -0.38 -11.60
N ILE A 195 1.04 -0.99 -11.60
CA ILE A 195 1.64 -1.54 -12.82
C ILE A 195 0.76 -2.66 -13.39
N ALA A 196 0.27 -3.58 -12.55
CA ALA A 196 -0.59 -4.67 -13.00
C ALA A 196 -1.89 -4.17 -13.63
N LEU A 197 -2.51 -3.10 -13.11
CA LEU A 197 -3.70 -2.48 -13.70
C LEU A 197 -3.41 -1.83 -15.06
N TRP A 198 -2.28 -1.15 -15.22
CA TRP A 198 -1.86 -0.60 -16.52
C TRP A 198 -1.56 -1.69 -17.55
N VAL A 199 -0.88 -2.76 -17.16
CA VAL A 199 -0.64 -3.89 -18.07
C VAL A 199 -1.96 -4.59 -18.42
N ALA A 200 -2.89 -4.71 -17.46
CA ALA A 200 -4.22 -5.23 -17.71
C ALA A 200 -5.02 -4.37 -18.69
N SER A 201 -4.95 -3.04 -18.58
CA SER A 201 -5.65 -2.13 -19.49
C SER A 201 -5.15 -2.31 -20.93
N VAL A 202 -3.83 -2.36 -21.13
CA VAL A 202 -3.21 -2.63 -22.44
C VAL A 202 -3.63 -4.00 -22.97
N ALA A 203 -3.65 -5.05 -22.14
CA ALA A 203 -4.07 -6.39 -22.54
C ALA A 203 -5.55 -6.44 -22.96
N ILE A 204 -6.43 -5.70 -22.28
CA ILE A 204 -7.87 -5.62 -22.61
C ILE A 204 -8.08 -4.79 -23.89
N CYS A 205 -7.32 -3.69 -24.07
CA CYS A 205 -7.27 -2.88 -25.30
C CYS A 205 -6.81 -3.71 -26.51
N ALA A 206 -5.71 -4.46 -26.40
CA ALA A 206 -5.20 -5.31 -27.48
C ALA A 206 -6.22 -6.38 -27.91
N GLY A 207 -7.02 -6.87 -26.95
CA GLY A 207 -8.14 -7.77 -27.22
C GLY A 207 -9.32 -7.13 -27.97
N LEU A 208 -9.46 -5.80 -27.94
CA LEU A 208 -10.44 -5.04 -28.73
C LEU A 208 -9.88 -4.73 -30.14
N CYS A 209 -8.61 -4.34 -30.23
CA CYS A 209 -8.05 -3.74 -31.44
C CYS A 209 -7.46 -4.69 -32.49
N GLY A 210 -7.13 -5.97 -32.22
CA GLY A 210 -6.45 -6.71 -33.29
C GLY A 210 -6.09 -8.20 -33.20
N CYS A 211 -6.46 -8.97 -32.17
CA CYS A 211 -6.05 -10.39 -32.10
C CYS A 211 -7.17 -11.41 -32.36
N HIS A 212 -8.31 -11.02 -32.93
CA HIS A 212 -9.20 -11.98 -33.57
C HIS A 212 -8.60 -12.38 -34.92
N ARG A 213 -7.65 -13.35 -34.91
CA ARG A 213 -7.44 -14.19 -36.10
C ARG A 213 -8.81 -14.78 -36.45
N PRO A 214 -9.39 -14.51 -37.63
CA PRO A 214 -10.60 -15.22 -38.03
C PRO A 214 -10.23 -16.70 -38.10
N ARG A 215 -10.79 -17.50 -37.19
CA ARG A 215 -10.73 -18.95 -37.29
C ARG A 215 -11.50 -19.28 -38.56
N LYS A 216 -10.79 -19.54 -39.66
CA LYS A 216 -11.40 -20.01 -40.90
C LYS A 216 -12.28 -21.20 -40.52
N SER A 217 -13.60 -21.03 -40.67
CA SER A 217 -14.55 -22.12 -40.61
C SER A 217 -14.18 -23.05 -41.75
N ALA A 218 -13.46 -24.12 -41.45
CA ALA A 218 -13.34 -25.25 -42.36
C ALA A 218 -14.71 -25.94 -42.36
N ARG A 219 -15.60 -25.49 -43.24
CA ARG A 219 -16.74 -26.29 -43.67
C ARG A 219 -16.17 -27.44 -44.51
N TYR A 220 -16.36 -28.66 -44.03
CA TYR A 220 -16.49 -29.85 -44.85
C TYR A 220 -17.90 -30.38 -44.63
#